data_AF-F3FX73-F1
#
_entry.id   AF-F3FX73-F1
#
_cell.length_a   1.000
_cell.length_b   1.000
_cell.length_c   1.000
_cell.angle_alpha   90.00
_cell.angle_beta   90.00
_cell.angle_gamma   90.00
#
_symmetry.space_group_name_H-M   'P 1'
#
loop_
_entity.id
_entity.type
_entity.pdbx_description
1 polymer ?
#
loop_
_entity_poly.entity_id
_entity_poly.type
_entity_poly.pdbx_seq_one_letter_code
_entity_poly.pdbx_strand_id
1 'polypeptide(L)' 'DPVQRIAPADIGFSLQLQVLTGQADAEQQLLAIATEEAEEGFDLLNGPLVRGRLVCLADDDHVLLVTMHHIVS' A
#
# COMPACT_ATOMS: atom_id res chain seq x y z
N ASP A 1 11.12 -4.27 29.49
CA ASP A 1 10.01 -5.01 28.85
C ASP A 1 9.66 -4.40 27.51
N PRO A 2 9.41 -5.21 26.46
CA PRO A 2 8.93 -4.72 25.18
C PRO A 2 7.54 -4.09 25.35
N VAL A 3 7.32 -2.92 24.74
CA VAL A 3 6.05 -2.20 24.78
C VAL A 3 5.60 -1.86 23.37
N GLN A 4 4.31 -2.02 23.08
CA GLN A 4 3.70 -1.59 21.83
C GLN A 4 3.17 -0.16 22.00
N ARG A 5 3.60 0.76 21.14
CA ARG A 5 3.08 2.14 21.10
C ARG A 5 2.35 2.35 19.78
N ILE A 6 1.05 2.56 19.88
CA ILE A 6 0.20 2.87 18.72
C ILE A 6 0.20 4.38 18.55
N ALA A 7 0.60 4.83 17.37
CA ALA A 7 0.62 6.23 16.98
C ALA A 7 -0.83 6.72 16.71
N PRO A 8 -1.16 8.01 16.96
CA PRO A 8 -2.38 8.62 16.45
C PRO A 8 -2.69 8.32 14.97
N ALA A 9 -3.97 8.34 14.61
CA ALA A 9 -4.41 7.92 13.26
C ALA A 9 -3.98 8.89 12.13
N ASP A 10 -3.59 10.11 12.47
CA ASP A 10 -3.20 11.18 11.56
C ASP A 10 -1.71 11.19 11.20
N ILE A 11 -0.90 10.32 11.82
CA ILE A 11 0.55 10.18 11.59
C ILE A 11 0.94 8.88 10.87
N GLY A 12 -0.04 8.21 10.25
CA GLY A 12 0.19 7.04 9.38
C GLY A 12 0.79 7.40 8.02
N PHE A 13 0.81 6.43 7.10
CA PHE A 13 1.12 6.67 5.69
C PHE A 13 -0.16 6.89 4.89
N SER A 14 -0.11 7.78 3.91
CA SER A 14 -1.24 8.02 3.01
C SER A 14 -1.48 6.82 2.10
N LEU A 15 -2.75 6.40 2.00
CA LEU A 15 -3.16 5.41 1.01
C LEU A 15 -3.33 6.08 -0.35
N GLN A 16 -2.68 5.55 -1.37
CA GLN A 16 -3.02 5.91 -2.75
C GLN A 16 -4.23 5.09 -3.19
N LEU A 17 -5.30 5.77 -3.61
CA LEU A 17 -6.52 5.12 -4.08
C LEU A 17 -6.47 4.91 -5.59
N GLN A 18 -6.79 3.70 -6.04
CA GLN A 18 -6.88 3.36 -7.46
C GLN A 18 -8.22 2.67 -7.74
N VAL A 19 -9.04 3.27 -8.60
CA VAL A 19 -10.37 2.75 -8.94
C VAL A 19 -10.30 2.03 -10.27
N LEU A 20 -10.49 0.71 -10.24
CA LEU A 20 -10.51 -0.16 -11.42
C LEU A 20 -11.90 -0.74 -11.70
N THR A 21 -12.93 -0.30 -10.97
CA THR A 21 -14.30 -0.77 -11.13
C THR A 21 -14.80 -0.62 -12.56
N GLY A 22 -15.30 -1.73 -13.12
CA GLY A 22 -15.82 -1.79 -14.49
C GLY A 22 -14.76 -1.89 -15.59
N GLN A 23 -13.47 -1.92 -15.25
CA GLN A 23 -12.40 -2.17 -16.22
C GLN A 23 -12.34 -3.65 -16.58
N ALA A 24 -12.26 -3.96 -17.88
CA ALA A 24 -12.22 -5.35 -18.36
C ALA A 24 -10.91 -6.08 -17.99
N ASP A 25 -9.85 -5.33 -17.71
CA ASP A 25 -8.50 -5.79 -17.39
C ASP A 25 -8.10 -5.44 -15.94
N ALA A 26 -9.08 -5.24 -15.05
CA ALA A 26 -8.85 -4.84 -13.66
C ALA A 26 -7.88 -5.76 -12.91
N GLU A 27 -7.97 -7.07 -13.12
CA GLU A 27 -7.07 -8.06 -12.50
C GLU A 27 -5.62 -7.91 -12.99
N GLN A 28 -5.42 -7.71 -14.29
CA GLN A 28 -4.08 -7.50 -14.87
C GLN A 28 -3.47 -6.20 -14.37
N GLN A 29 -4.28 -5.13 -14.29
CA GLN A 29 -3.85 -3.86 -13.74
C GLN A 29 -3.49 -3.97 -12.25
N LEU A 30 -4.28 -4.68 -11.45
CA LEU A 30 -3.96 -4.97 -10.05
C LEU A 30 -2.61 -5.68 -9.91
N LEU A 31 -2.35 -6.69 -10.73
CA LEU A 31 -1.08 -7.42 -10.70
C LEU A 31 0.11 -6.51 -11.08
N ALA A 32 -0.07 -5.64 -12.08
CA ALA A 32 0.95 -4.66 -12.45
C ALA A 32 1.24 -3.69 -11.29
N ILE A 33 0.21 -3.15 -10.65
CA ILE A 33 0.35 -2.27 -9.48
C ILE A 33 1.08 -2.98 -8.34
N ALA A 34 0.73 -4.23 -8.05
CA ALA A 34 1.39 -5.01 -7.00
C ALA A 34 2.87 -5.28 -7.32
N THR A 35 3.19 -5.51 -8.59
CA THR A 35 4.58 -5.72 -9.05
C THR A 35 5.38 -4.42 -8.92
N GLU A 36 4.85 -3.31 -9.40
CA GLU A 36 5.47 -1.98 -9.27
C GLU A 36 5.74 -1.62 -7.81
N GLU A 37 4.76 -1.85 -6.93
CA GLU A 37 4.91 -1.61 -5.50
C GLU A 37 6.07 -2.41 -4.89
N ALA A 38 6.23 -3.68 -5.27
CA ALA A 38 7.28 -4.55 -4.76
C ALA A 38 8.67 -4.20 -5.31
N GLU A 39 8.76 -3.69 -6.55
CA GLU A 39 10.02 -3.34 -7.21
C GLU A 39 10.51 -1.92 -6.88
N GLU A 40 9.59 -1.00 -6.56
CA GLU A 40 9.92 0.38 -6.23
C GLU A 40 10.65 0.46 -4.87
N GLY A 41 11.91 0.89 -4.91
CA GLY A 41 12.74 1.05 -3.72
C GLY A 41 12.24 2.16 -2.78
N PHE A 42 12.65 2.09 -1.51
CA PHE A 42 12.37 3.11 -0.52
C PHE A 42 13.53 4.12 -0.42
N ASP A 43 13.20 5.40 -0.27
CA ASP A 43 14.18 6.39 0.22
C ASP A 43 14.40 6.17 1.72
N LEU A 44 15.52 5.53 2.06
CA LEU A 44 15.89 5.21 3.44
C LEU A 44 16.19 6.45 4.30
N LEU A 45 16.51 7.59 3.68
CA LEU A 45 16.88 8.81 4.39
C LEU A 45 15.65 9.64 4.76
N ASN A 46 14.70 9.77 3.84
CA ASN A 46 13.56 10.68 3.98
C ASN A 46 12.24 9.98 4.32
N GLY A 47 12.14 8.67 4.09
CA GLY A 47 10.93 7.90 4.36
C GLY A 47 9.68 8.41 3.62
N PRO A 48 8.47 7.90 3.95
CA PRO A 48 8.20 6.79 4.87
C PRO A 48 8.67 5.42 4.33
N LEU A 49 9.04 4.49 5.22
CA LEU A 49 9.50 3.13 4.87
C LEU A 49 8.37 2.09 4.79
N VAL A 50 7.15 2.60 4.70
CA VAL A 50 5.92 1.87 4.47
C VAL A 50 5.08 2.66 3.49
N ARG A 51 4.50 1.97 2.52
CA ARG A 51 3.57 2.51 1.54
C ARG A 51 2.32 1.65 1.56
N GLY A 52 1.20 2.23 1.14
CA GLY A 52 0.09 1.38 0.78
C GLY A 52 -0.83 2.01 -0.24
N ARG A 53 -1.50 1.10 -0.93
CA ARG A 53 -2.44 1.40 -2.00
C ARG A 53 -3.73 0.65 -1.73
N LEU A 54 -4.84 1.34 -1.90
CA LEU A 54 -6.17 0.74 -1.90
C LEU A 54 -6.65 0.67 -3.34
N VAL A 55 -6.86 -0.53 -3.86
CA VAL A 55 -7.38 -0.77 -5.21
C VAL A 55 -8.83 -1.21 -5.10
N CYS A 56 -9.75 -0.45 -5.68
CA CYS A 56 -11.17 -0.77 -5.75
C CYS A 56 -11.46 -1.54 -7.05
N LEU A 57 -11.89 -2.79 -6.94
CA LEU A 57 -12.32 -3.62 -8.08
C LEU A 57 -13.84 -3.55 -8.27
N ALA A 58 -14.60 -3.39 -7.18
CA ALA A 58 -16.03 -3.13 -7.14
C ALA A 58 -16.42 -2.40 -5.86
N ASP A 59 -17.69 -2.04 -5.69
CA ASP A 59 -18.19 -1.37 -4.48
C ASP A 59 -17.95 -2.19 -3.20
N ASP A 60 -17.89 -3.51 -3.31
CA ASP A 60 -17.68 -4.46 -2.21
C ASP A 60 -16.41 -5.31 -2.37
N ASP A 61 -15.58 -5.04 -3.38
CA ASP A 61 -14.35 -5.77 -3.67
C ASP A 61 -13.15 -4.83 -3.76
N HIS A 62 -12.24 -4.98 -2.80
CA HIS A 62 -11.12 -4.08 -2.60
C HIS A 62 -9.86 -4.87 -2.21
N VAL A 63 -8.72 -4.42 -2.73
CA VAL A 63 -7.41 -4.97 -2.39
C VAL A 63 -6.57 -3.89 -1.73
N LEU A 64 -6.14 -4.15 -0.49
CA LEU A 64 -5.19 -3.32 0.22
C LEU A 64 -3.78 -3.89 0.03
N LEU A 65 -2.91 -3.13 -0.64
CA LEU A 65 -1.49 -3.41 -0.73
C LEU A 65 -0.76 -2.65 0.37
N VAL A 66 0.04 -3.36 1.17
CA VAL A 66 0.93 -2.79 2.18
C VAL A 66 2.34 -3.27 1.88
N THR A 67 3.21 -2.34 1.51
CA THR A 67 4.62 -2.62 1.19
C THR A 67 5.49 -1.96 2.26
N MET A 68 6.40 -2.71 2.87
CA MET A 68 7.28 -2.20 3.92
C MET A 68 8.72 -2.62 3.70
N HIS A 69 9.66 -1.76 4.07
CA HIS A 69 11.07 -2.12 4.12
C HIS A 69 11.35 -2.99 5.34
N HIS A 70 12.06 -4.11 5.18
CA HIS A 70 12.38 -5.06 6.28
C HIS A 70 13.22 -4.49 7.43
N ILE A 71 13.75 -3.26 7.29
CA ILE A 71 14.47 -2.57 8.37
C ILE A 71 13.53 -2.04 9.46
N VAL A 72 12.23 -1.90 9.14
CA VAL A 72 11.19 -1.45 10.06
C VAL A 72 10.20 -2.56 10.43
N SER A 73 10.45 -3.81 10.02
CA SER A 73 9.68 -4.99 10.42
C SER A 73 10.22 -5.66 11.68
#